data_AF-A0A4R2TGF8-F1
#
_entry.id   AF-A0A4R2TGF8-F1
#
_cell.length_a   1.000
_cell.length_b   1.000
_cell.length_c   1.000
_cell.angle_alpha   90.00
_cell.angle_beta   90.00
_cell.angle_gamma   90.00
#
_symmetry.space_group_name_H-M   'P 1'
#
loop_
_entity.id
_entity.type
_entity.pdbx_description
1 polymer ?
#
loop_
_entity_poly.entity_id
_entity_poly.type
_entity_poly.pdbx_seq_one_letter_code
_entity_poly.pdbx_strand_id
1 'polypeptide(L)'
;MTCLRYSDAIDTIQPNEQASIDGIIRGMADQTRTVETREHHVVRASHAKSSACVVGDLTIHPGLPAELAQGLFAKPGTQPVAVRFA
;
A
#
# COMPACT_ATOMS: atom_id res chain seq x y z
N MET A 1 2.85 16.35 -18.96
CA MET A 1 1.63 16.45 -18.15
C MET A 1 1.87 17.47 -17.04
N THR A 2 0.87 18.28 -16.68
CA THR A 2 0.99 19.25 -15.57
C THR A 2 0.53 18.57 -14.29
N CYS A 3 1.40 18.42 -13.30
CA CYS A 3 1.00 17.90 -11.99
C CYS A 3 0.00 18.84 -11.31
N LEU A 4 -1.05 18.28 -10.71
CA LEU A 4 -2.03 19.03 -9.95
C LEU A 4 -1.45 19.36 -8.56
N ARG A 5 -1.41 20.65 -8.18
CA ARG A 5 -1.02 21.05 -6.83
C ARG A 5 -2.13 20.67 -5.85
N TYR A 6 -1.77 20.03 -4.74
CA TYR A 6 -2.72 19.71 -3.67
C TYR A 6 -3.48 20.95 -3.19
N SER A 7 -4.79 20.80 -3.03
CA SER A 7 -5.67 21.71 -2.30
C SER A 7 -6.88 20.92 -1.80
N ASP A 8 -7.53 21.38 -0.74
CA ASP A 8 -8.73 20.72 -0.20
C ASP A 8 -9.89 20.65 -1.20
N ALA A 9 -9.87 21.49 -2.24
CA ALA A 9 -10.87 21.50 -3.30
C ALA A 9 -10.68 20.40 -4.36
N ILE A 10 -9.62 19.59 -4.28
CA ILE A 10 -9.37 18.51 -5.25
C ILE A 10 -10.36 17.37 -5.10
N ASP A 11 -10.73 17.06 -3.86
CA ASP A 11 -11.62 15.96 -3.56
C ASP A 11 -12.95 16.50 -3.04
N THR A 12 -14.02 15.74 -3.23
CA THR A 12 -15.36 16.09 -2.77
C THR A 12 -15.96 14.89 -2.07
N ILE A 13 -16.29 15.05 -0.80
CA ILE A 13 -16.93 14.01 0.00
C ILE A 13 -18.22 13.56 -0.70
N GLN A 14 -18.27 12.29 -1.07
CA GLN A 14 -19.42 11.75 -1.79
C GLN A 14 -20.58 11.45 -0.84
N PRO A 15 -21.83 11.47 -1.33
CA PRO A 15 -22.96 10.95 -0.57
C PRO A 15 -22.66 9.50 -0.11
N ASN A 16 -22.85 9.23 1.18
CA ASN A 16 -22.59 7.93 1.84
C ASN A 16 -21.10 7.54 1.98
N GLU A 17 -20.15 8.45 1.75
CA GLU A 17 -18.73 8.17 1.94
C GLU A 17 -18.44 7.72 3.38
N GLN A 18 -18.96 8.45 4.37
CA GLN A 18 -18.78 8.06 5.78
C GLN A 18 -19.38 6.69 6.08
N ALA A 19 -20.57 6.38 5.55
CA ALA A 19 -21.18 5.06 5.75
C ALA A 19 -20.34 3.93 5.13
N SER A 20 -19.69 4.21 3.99
CA SER A 20 -18.77 3.30 3.31
C SER A 20 -17.49 3.11 4.12
N ILE A 21 -16.91 4.19 4.64
CA ILE A 21 -15.77 4.18 5.56
C ILE A 21 -16.09 3.31 6.78
N ASP A 22 -17.23 3.55 7.43
CA ASP A 22 -17.64 2.79 8.61
C ASP A 22 -17.87 1.30 8.28
N GLY A 23 -18.41 1.01 7.09
CA GLY A 23 -18.55 -0.36 6.59
C GLY A 23 -17.21 -1.07 6.39
N ILE A 24 -16.24 -0.38 5.80
CA ILE A 24 -14.86 -0.89 5.61
C ILE A 24 -14.21 -1.14 6.97
N ILE A 25 -14.31 -0.19 7.91
CA ILE A 25 -13.77 -0.33 9.26
C ILE A 25 -14.35 -1.57 9.95
N ARG A 26 -15.68 -1.76 9.91
CA ARG A 26 -16.33 -2.95 10.48
C ARG A 26 -15.84 -4.25 9.82
N GLY A 27 -15.75 -4.27 8.49
CA GLY A 27 -15.27 -5.44 7.75
C GLY A 27 -13.82 -5.80 8.11
N MET A 28 -12.92 -4.82 8.15
CA MET A 28 -11.51 -5.03 8.52
C MET A 28 -11.35 -5.51 9.97
N ALA A 29 -12.16 -4.99 10.89
CA ALA A 29 -12.17 -5.43 12.29
C ALA A 29 -12.67 -6.88 12.43
N ASP A 30 -13.65 -7.31 11.62
CA ASP A 30 -14.13 -8.69 11.59
C ASP A 30 -13.10 -9.67 11.00
N GLN A 31 -12.43 -9.26 9.91
CA GLN A 31 -11.34 -10.02 9.32
C GLN A 31 -10.19 -10.20 10.32
N THR A 32 -9.82 -9.14 11.05
CA THR A 32 -8.77 -9.20 12.08
C THR A 32 -9.10 -10.27 13.13
N ARG A 33 -10.32 -10.23 13.70
CA ARG A 33 -10.77 -11.21 14.71
C ARG A 33 -10.79 -12.64 14.17
N THR A 34 -11.26 -12.81 12.93
CA THR A 34 -11.34 -14.12 12.29
C THR A 34 -9.95 -14.72 12.10
N VAL A 35 -9.00 -13.93 11.60
CA VAL A 35 -7.64 -14.40 11.36
C VAL A 35 -6.91 -14.63 12.69
N GLU A 36 -7.03 -13.74 13.67
CA GLU A 36 -6.46 -13.93 15.01
C GLU A 36 -6.95 -15.23 15.65
N THR A 37 -8.26 -15.50 15.54
CA THR A 37 -8.84 -16.75 16.04
C THR A 37 -8.24 -17.98 15.36
N ARG A 38 -8.00 -17.90 14.04
CA ARG A 38 -7.44 -19.00 13.24
C ARG A 38 -5.96 -19.24 13.47
N GLU A 39 -5.16 -18.18 13.57
CA GLU A 39 -3.70 -18.27 13.67
C GLU A 39 -3.23 -18.36 15.13
N HIS A 40 -4.12 -18.16 16.11
CA HIS A 40 -3.84 -18.20 17.55
C HIS A 40 -2.78 -17.19 18.04
N HIS A 41 -2.41 -16.22 17.19
CA HIS A 41 -1.57 -15.09 17.52
C HIS A 41 -1.94 -13.91 16.61
N VAL A 42 -1.52 -12.71 17.02
CA VAL A 42 -1.77 -11.51 16.22
C VAL A 42 -1.02 -11.61 14.90
N VAL A 43 -1.76 -11.48 13.81
CA VAL A 43 -1.25 -11.38 12.45
C VAL A 43 -1.99 -10.26 11.70
N ARG A 44 -1.52 -9.94 10.50
CA ARG A 44 -2.16 -8.94 9.63
C ARG A 44 -3.59 -9.39 9.28
N ALA A 45 -4.56 -8.47 9.32
CA ALA A 45 -5.96 -8.75 8.98
C ALA A 45 -6.15 -9.22 7.53
N SER A 46 -5.34 -8.67 6.63
CA SER A 46 -5.22 -9.07 5.22
C SER A 46 -3.76 -9.42 4.94
N HIS A 47 -3.50 -10.28 3.95
CA HIS A 47 -2.15 -10.77 3.65
C HIS A 47 -1.48 -11.44 4.89
N ALA A 48 -2.30 -12.11 5.70
CA ALA A 48 -1.92 -12.76 6.96
C ALA A 48 -0.85 -13.83 6.73
N LYS A 49 -1.16 -14.76 5.81
CA LYS A 49 -0.23 -15.79 5.35
C LYS A 49 0.85 -15.15 4.50
N SER A 50 2.09 -15.56 4.68
CA SER A 50 3.18 -15.24 3.77
C SER A 50 3.62 -16.51 3.07
N SER A 51 3.85 -16.42 1.76
CA SER A 51 4.38 -17.55 0.99
C SER A 51 5.91 -17.51 0.91
N ALA A 52 6.52 -16.32 0.99
CA ALA A 52 7.96 -16.13 1.01
C ALA A 52 8.36 -14.72 1.46
N CYS A 53 9.60 -14.60 1.96
CA CYS A 53 10.29 -13.33 2.17
C CYS A 53 11.66 -13.44 1.49
N VAL A 54 11.95 -12.55 0.54
CA VAL A 54 13.21 -12.54 -0.19
C VAL A 54 13.90 -11.20 -0.03
N VAL A 55 15.22 -11.24 0.07
CA VAL A 55 16.07 -10.05 0.07
C VAL A 55 16.86 -10.01 -1.22
N GLY A 56 17.11 -8.81 -1.73
CA GLY A 56 17.86 -8.63 -2.96
C GLY A 56 18.02 -7.17 -3.30
N ASP A 57 18.29 -6.91 -4.56
CA ASP A 57 18.61 -5.59 -5.08
C ASP A 57 17.57 -5.15 -6.12
N LEU A 58 17.05 -3.94 -5.97
CA LEU A 58 16.19 -3.26 -6.94
C LEU A 58 17.03 -2.32 -7.79
N THR A 59 17.08 -2.57 -9.10
CA THR A 59 17.72 -1.68 -10.06
C THR A 59 16.72 -0.68 -10.63
N ILE A 60 16.99 0.60 -10.41
CA ILE A 60 16.26 1.73 -10.96
C ILE A 60 17.01 2.19 -12.20
N HIS A 61 16.40 1.98 -13.37
CA HIS A 61 17.00 2.36 -14.65
C HIS A 61 16.95 3.88 -14.90
N PRO A 62 17.90 4.43 -15.66
CA PRO A 62 17.81 5.81 -16.13
C PRO A 62 16.69 6.00 -17.15
N GLY A 63 16.26 7.25 -17.33
CA GLY A 63 15.29 7.62 -18.36
C GLY A 63 13.84 7.28 -18.02
N LEU A 64 13.50 7.14 -16.74
CA LEU A 64 12.09 7.04 -16.34
C LEU A 64 11.34 8.32 -16.78
N PRO A 65 10.09 8.19 -17.27
CA PRO A 65 9.20 9.33 -17.48
C PRO A 65 9.12 10.21 -16.23
N ALA A 66 8.96 11.52 -16.41
CA ALA A 66 9.01 12.48 -15.31
C ALA A 66 7.97 12.18 -14.20
N GLU A 67 6.82 11.62 -14.58
CA GLU A 67 5.77 11.19 -13.66
C GLU A 67 6.14 9.95 -12.82
N LEU A 68 7.10 9.14 -13.27
CA LEU A 68 7.62 7.96 -12.54
C LEU A 68 8.95 8.24 -11.85
N ALA A 69 9.70 9.27 -12.27
CA ALA A 69 10.99 9.66 -11.72
C ALA A 69 10.83 10.48 -10.41
N GLN A 70 10.17 9.89 -9.41
CA GLN A 70 9.81 10.56 -8.15
C GLN A 70 10.36 9.83 -6.93
N GLY A 71 10.69 10.57 -5.87
CA GLY A 71 11.18 10.01 -4.61
C GLY A 71 12.40 9.10 -4.79
N LEU A 72 12.29 7.84 -4.36
CA LEU A 72 13.34 6.82 -4.52
C LEU A 72 13.74 6.63 -6.01
N PHE A 73 12.79 6.76 -6.93
CA PHE A 73 12.98 6.55 -8.36
C PHE A 73 13.52 7.77 -9.11
N ALA A 74 13.73 8.90 -8.43
CA ALA A 74 14.23 10.13 -9.06
C ALA A 74 15.70 10.03 -9.53
N LYS A 75 16.47 9.08 -8.99
CA LYS A 75 17.86 8.85 -9.37
C LYS A 75 18.05 7.37 -9.75
N PRO A 76 18.72 7.09 -10.88
CA PRO A 76 19.09 5.72 -11.24
C PRO A 76 20.04 5.14 -10.20
N GLY A 77 20.00 3.82 -10.03
CA GLY A 77 20.90 3.12 -9.12
C GLY A 77 20.33 1.81 -8.59
N THR A 78 21.05 1.19 -7.68
CA THR A 78 20.67 -0.08 -7.05
C THR A 78 20.37 0.15 -5.58
N GLN A 79 19.24 -0.39 -5.10
CA GLN A 79 18.77 -0.24 -3.72
C GLN A 79 18.54 -1.62 -3.10
N PRO A 80 19.00 -1.89 -1.86
CA PRO A 80 18.66 -3.12 -1.17
C PRO A 80 17.16 -3.13 -0.85
N VAL A 81 16.50 -4.26 -1.09
CA VAL A 81 15.07 -4.43 -0.87
C VAL A 81 14.76 -5.75 -0.17
N ALA A 82 13.64 -5.74 0.55
CA ALA A 82 12.99 -6.94 1.05
C ALA A 82 11.59 -7.03 0.43
N VAL A 83 11.25 -8.16 -0.18
CA VAL A 83 9.95 -8.42 -0.80
C VAL A 83 9.24 -9.52 -0.02
N ARG A 84 8.02 -9.21 0.45
CA ARG A 84 7.16 -10.16 1.15
C ARG A 84 6.02 -10.59 0.23
N PHE A 85 5.99 -11.87 -0.12
CA PHE A 85 4.88 -12.49 -0.84
C PHE A 85 3.81 -12.91 0.17
N ALA A 86 2.56 -12.56 -0.09
CA ALA A 86 1.43 -12.82 0.79
C ALA A 86 0.16 -13.13 0.01
#